data_AF-A0A1H9BTH4-F1
#
_entry.id   AF-A0A1H9BTH4-F1
#
_cell.length_a   1.000
_cell.length_b   1.000
_cell.length_c   1.000
_cell.angle_alpha   90.00
_cell.angle_beta   90.00
_cell.angle_gamma   90.00
#
_symmetry.space_group_name_H-M   'P 1'
#
loop_
_entity.id
_entity.type
_entity.pdbx_description
1 polymer ?
#
loop_
_entity_poly.entity_id
_entity_poly.type
_entity_poly.pdbx_seq_one_letter_code
_entity_poly.pdbx_strand_id
1 'polypeptide(L)' 'MASLWTLLFHRPRHATYARLDSDGTCLAFKHCATPPGNGTWVQVSEARLAWLGRPLPASARVCQGAMRLWQQRTLAA' A
#
# COMPACT_ATOMS: atom_id res chain seq x y z
N MET A 1 -2.38 12.92 -26.42
CA MET A 1 -3.84 12.72 -26.42
C MET A 1 -4.10 11.38 -25.74
N ALA A 2 -4.62 11.37 -24.51
CA ALA A 2 -4.95 10.11 -23.84
C ALA A 2 -6.20 9.52 -24.48
N SER A 3 -6.12 8.28 -24.97
CA SER A 3 -7.26 7.59 -25.57
C SER A 3 -8.24 7.17 -24.48
N LEU A 4 -9.55 7.23 -24.74
CA LEU A 4 -10.60 6.87 -23.76
C LEU A 4 -10.39 5.45 -23.21
N TRP A 5 -9.80 4.57 -24.03
CA TRP A 5 -9.37 3.22 -23.64
C TRP A 5 -8.37 3.20 -22.48
N THR A 6 -7.35 4.06 -22.50
CA THR A 6 -6.36 4.12 -21.41
C THR A 6 -6.98 4.55 -20.08
N LEU A 7 -8.07 5.33 -20.09
CA LEU A 7 -8.75 5.75 -18.86
C LEU A 7 -9.62 4.64 -18.26
N LEU A 8 -10.18 3.76 -19.10
CA LEU A 8 -11.07 2.67 -18.67
C LEU A 8 -10.29 1.42 -18.22
N PHE A 9 -9.18 1.10 -18.88
CA PHE A 9 -8.41 -0.12 -18.61
C PHE A 9 -7.21 0.08 -17.69
N HIS A 10 -6.71 1.31 -17.54
CA HIS A 10 -5.60 1.59 -16.62
C HIS A 10 -6.10 1.87 -15.21
N ARG A 11 -6.66 0.84 -14.55
CA ARG A 11 -7.10 0.97 -13.16
C ARG A 11 -5.88 1.06 -12.25
N PRO A 12 -5.63 2.20 -11.58
CA PRO A 12 -4.49 2.31 -10.67
C PRO A 12 -4.66 1.28 -9.57
N ARG A 13 -3.67 0.40 -9.38
CA ARG A 13 -3.70 -0.56 -8.26
C ARG A 13 -3.48 0.23 -6.98
N HIS A 14 -4.57 0.54 -6.29
CA HIS A 14 -4.51 1.25 -5.02
C HIS A 14 -3.88 0.34 -3.95
N ALA A 15 -2.79 0.80 -3.35
CA ALA A 15 -2.12 0.14 -2.25
C ALA A 15 -2.41 0.88 -0.94
N THR A 16 -2.51 0.11 0.15
CA THR A 16 -2.74 0.66 1.48
C THR A 16 -1.39 1.02 2.09
N TYR A 17 -1.28 2.23 2.61
CA TYR A 17 -0.09 2.72 3.30
C TYR A 17 -0.46 3.10 4.73
N ALA A 18 0.43 2.79 5.66
CA ALA A 18 0.38 3.24 7.04
C ALA A 18 1.49 4.28 7.26
N ARG A 19 1.14 5.41 7.87
CA ARG A 19 2.11 6.42 8.30
C ARG A 19 2.64 6.05 9.67
N LEU A 20 3.95 5.96 9.79
CA LEU A 20 4.63 5.72 11.05
C LEU A 20 5.25 7.01 11.58
N ASP A 21 5.32 7.10 12.91
CA ASP A 21 6.15 8.08 13.61
C ASP A 21 7.62 7.63 13.69
N SER A 22 8.49 8.46 14.26
CA SER A 22 9.89 8.13 14.57
C SER A 22 10.03 6.81 15.34
N ASP A 23 9.11 6.55 16.26
CA ASP A 23 9.10 5.36 17.11
C ASP A 23 8.45 4.14 16.46
N GLY A 24 8.02 4.24 15.20
CA GLY A 24 7.37 3.14 14.47
C GLY A 24 5.89 2.94 14.83
N THR A 25 5.30 3.88 15.57
CA THR A 25 3.87 3.91 15.91
C THR A 25 3.03 4.31 14.71
N CYS A 26 1.95 3.58 14.42
CA CYS A 26 1.06 3.90 13.31
C CYS A 26 0.14 5.07 13.65
N LEU A 27 0.28 6.16 12.90
CA LEU A 27 -0.48 7.40 13.10
C LEU A 27 -1.70 7.50 12.17
N ALA A 28 -1.60 6.99 10.95
CA ALA A 28 -2.65 7.14 9.95
C ALA A 28 -2.58 6.05 8.88
N PHE A 29 -3.69 5.87 8.16
CA PHE A 29 -3.77 5.02 6.98
C PHE A 29 -4.16 5.84 5.75
N LYS A 30 -3.67 5.45 4.58
CA LYS A 30 -4.03 6.06 3.30
C LYS A 30 -4.09 5.00 2.21
N HIS A 31 -5.18 4.99 1.45
CA HIS A 31 -5.31 4.16 0.26
C HIS A 31 -4.98 5.01 -0.97
N CYS A 32 -3.87 4.72 -1.64
CA CYS A 32 -3.42 5.49 -2.79
C CYS A 32 -2.67 4.62 -3.79
N ALA A 33 -2.71 5.00 -5.06
CA ALA A 33 -1.97 4.28 -6.11
C ALA A 33 -0.49 4.70 -6.15
N THR A 34 -0.20 5.92 -5.72
CA THR A 34 1.15 6.49 -5.67
C THR A 34 1.65 6.57 -4.24
N PRO A 35 2.94 6.30 -3.99
CA PRO A 35 3.51 6.45 -2.67
C PRO A 35 3.43 7.93 -2.24
N PRO A 36 2.86 8.22 -1.06
CA PRO A 36 2.80 9.58 -0.54
C PRO A 36 4.21 10.09 -0.20
N GLY A 37 4.55 11.29 -0.67
CA GLY A 37 5.93 11.83 -0.58
C GLY A 37 6.31 12.47 0.76
N ASN A 38 5.40 12.53 1.76
CA ASN A 38 5.64 13.24 3.01
C ASN A 38 5.58 12.32 4.25
N GLY A 39 6.72 12.15 4.92
CA GLY A 39 6.82 11.35 6.15
C GLY A 39 7.01 9.85 5.90
N THR A 40 7.07 9.08 6.99
CA THR A 40 7.45 7.66 6.96
C THR A 40 6.25 6.78 6.61
N TRP A 41 5.93 6.64 5.33
CA TRP A 41 4.87 5.76 4.87
C TRP A 41 5.40 4.37 4.52
N VAL A 42 4.75 3.36 5.08
CA VAL A 42 5.04 1.95 4.80
C VAL A 42 3.83 1.30 4.17
N GLN A 43 4.05 0.47 3.16
CA GLN A 43 2.97 -0.27 2.53
C GLN A 43 2.52 -1.43 3.44
N VAL A 44 1.22 -1.55 3.63
CA VAL A 44 0.59 -2.60 4.45
C VAL A 44 -0.43 -3.37 3.63
N SER A 45 -0.65 -4.63 4.00
CA SER A 45 -1.55 -5.53 3.25
C SER A 45 -3.01 -5.09 3.40
N GLU A 46 -3.33 -4.54 4.58
CA GLU A 46 -4.67 -4.16 5.01
C GLU A 46 -4.59 -2.97 5.97
N ALA A 47 -5.65 -2.16 6.06
CA ALA A 47 -5.73 -1.09 7.07
C ALA A 47 -6.47 -1.64 8.30
N ARG A 48 -5.75 -1.83 9.40
CA ARG A 48 -6.35 -2.25 10.66
C ARG A 48 -6.31 -1.12 11.68
N LEU A 49 -7.50 -0.67 12.11
CA LEU A 49 -7.63 0.34 13.16
C LEU A 49 -6.96 -0.06 14.48
N ALA A 50 -6.86 -1.37 14.76
CA ALA A 50 -6.17 -1.89 15.94
C ALA A 50 -4.67 -1.51 16.02
N TRP A 51 -4.05 -1.09 14.91
CA TRP A 51 -2.67 -0.62 14.91
C TRP A 51 -2.54 0.89 15.18
N LEU A 52 -3.63 1.66 15.09
CA LEU A 52 -3.58 3.10 15.33
C LEU A 52 -3.10 3.38 16.76
N GLY A 53 -2.07 4.23 16.89
CA GLY A 53 -1.43 4.52 18.18
C GLY A 53 -0.61 3.36 18.76
N ARG A 54 -0.34 2.31 17.97
CA ARG A 54 0.50 1.17 18.37
C ARG A 54 1.66 0.97 17.39
N PRO A 55 2.76 0.33 17.81
CA PRO A 55 3.87 -0.02 16.93
C PRO A 55 3.38 -0.97 15.82
N LEU A 56 3.70 -0.66 14.57
CA LEU A 56 3.27 -1.48 13.44
C LEU A 56 4.08 -2.80 13.41
N PRO A 57 3.42 -3.96 13.55
CA PRO A 57 4.11 -5.24 13.55
C PRO A 57 4.76 -5.50 12.19
N ALA A 58 5.94 -6.13 12.19
CA ALA A 58 6.68 -6.42 10.96
C ALA A 58 5.87 -7.27 9.97
N SER A 59 5.02 -8.17 10.47
CA SER A 59 4.13 -9.01 9.68
C SER A 59 3.03 -8.26 8.93
N ALA A 60 2.69 -7.04 9.37
CA ALA A 60 1.72 -6.19 8.67
C ALA A 60 2.33 -5.45 7.48
N ARG A 61 3.67 -5.32 7.46
CA ARG A 61 4.40 -4.63 6.39
C ARG A 61 4.43 -5.55 5.18
N VAL A 62 3.98 -5.04 4.04
CA VAL A 62 4.10 -5.78 2.79
C VAL A 62 5.55 -5.73 2.36
N CYS A 63 6.23 -6.87 2.38
CA CYS A 63 7.43 -7.04 1.58
C CYS A 63 7.03 -6.86 0.11
N GLN A 64 7.38 -5.72 -0.50
CA GLN A 64 6.98 -5.39 -1.88
C GLN A 64 7.33 -6.50 -2.89
N GLY A 65 8.38 -7.29 -2.62
CA GLY A 65 8.74 -8.48 -3.41
C GLY A 65 7.70 -9.61 -3.36
N ALA A 66 7.13 -9.91 -2.19
CA ALA A 66 6.13 -10.96 -2.05
C ALA A 66 4.84 -10.61 -2.80
N MET A 67 4.34 -9.38 -2.65
CA MET A 67 3.11 -8.96 -3.33
C MET A 67 3.27 -8.91 -4.85
N ARG A 68 4.45 -8.52 -5.37
CA ARG A 68 4.72 -8.55 -6.83
C ARG A 68 4.68 -9.98 -7.37
N LEU A 69 5.25 -10.95 -6.65
CA LEU A 69 5.26 -12.36 -7.05
C LEU A 69 3.85 -12.98 -7.01
N TRP A 70 3.06 -12.68 -5.96
CA TRP A 70 1.66 -13.13 -5.88
C TRP A 70 0.79 -12.54 -7.01
N GLN A 71 1.03 -11.27 -7.36
CA GLN A 71 0.33 -10.61 -8.47
C GLN A 71 0.75 -11.15 -9.85
N GLN A 72 2.00 -11.58 -10.03
CA GLN A 72 2.45 -12.24 -11.26
C GLN A 72 1.82 -13.63 -11.43
N ARG A 73 1.68 -14.39 -10.33
CA ARG A 73 1.10 -15.75 -10.37
C ARG A 73 -0.39 -15.77 -10.66
N THR A 74 -1.13 -14.73 -10.29
CA THR A 74 -2.58 -14.63 -10.54
C THR A 74 -2.94 -14.18 -11.95
N LEU A 75 -1.98 -13.67 -12.73
CA LEU A 75 -2.17 -13.20 -14.12
C LEU A 75 -1.67 -14.20 -15.17
N ALA A 76 -1.21 -15.38 -14.78
CA ALA A 76 -0.71 -16.41 -15.69
C ALA A 76 -1.78 -17.46 -16.08
N ALA A 77 -3.07 -17.12 -15.99
CA ALA A 77 -4.19 -18.00 -16.36
C ALA A 77 -4.79 -17.59 -17.71
#